data_AF-A0A9E5F056-F1
#
_entry.id   AF-A0A9E5F056-F1
#
_cell.length_a   1.000
_cell.length_b   1.000
_cell.length_c   1.000
_cell.angle_alpha   90.00
_cell.angle_beta   90.00
_cell.angle_gamma   90.00
#
_symmetry.space_group_name_H-M   'P 1'
#
loop_
_entity.id
_entity.type
_entity.pdbx_description
1 polymer ?
#
loop_
_entity_poly.entity_id
_entity_poly.type
_entity_poly.pdbx_seq_one_letter_code
_entity_poly.pdbx_strand_id
1 'polypeptide(L)'
;MEQDRAKIISEIPPLDAKGNFKRKFEVKMRPLGPNPQQDGVEKAVFIDGKKLDFKIDVLRFLEAKQKGINFLIEEQRKIEREFIKSVSEALGRKVTTEEIKRATLEGWI
;
A
#
# COMPACT_ATOMS: atom_id res chain seq x y z
N MET A 1 19.41 -20.26 19.14
CA MET A 1 19.44 -21.07 17.91
C MET A 1 18.05 -21.39 17.34
N GLU A 2 16.98 -21.52 18.15
CA GLU A 2 15.61 -21.73 17.63
C GLU A 2 14.98 -20.45 17.02
N GLN A 3 15.26 -19.28 17.61
CA GLN A 3 14.71 -17.99 17.16
C GLN A 3 15.26 -17.53 15.79
N ASP A 4 16.46 -17.97 15.41
CA ASP A 4 17.06 -17.63 14.11
C ASP A 4 16.38 -18.38 12.96
N ARG A 5 15.95 -19.63 13.18
CA ARG A 5 15.24 -20.42 12.16
C ARG A 5 13.86 -19.84 11.84
N ALA A 6 13.14 -19.34 12.85
CA ALA A 6 11.83 -18.71 12.67
C ALA A 6 11.92 -17.39 11.88
N LYS A 7 13.00 -16.61 12.05
CA LYS A 7 13.25 -15.40 11.25
C LYS A 7 13.58 -15.73 9.80
N ILE A 8 14.40 -16.75 9.55
CA ILE A 8 14.80 -17.16 8.19
C ILE A 8 13.59 -17.65 7.37
N ILE A 9 12.63 -18.35 7.99
CA ILE A 9 11.40 -18.78 7.31
C ILE A 9 10.49 -17.58 6.96
N SER A 10 10.57 -16.47 7.70
CA SER A 10 9.79 -15.26 7.42
C SER A 10 10.30 -14.40 6.25
N GLU A 11 11.48 -14.72 5.70
CA GLU A 11 12.11 -13.96 4.60
C GLU A 11 11.98 -14.66 3.23
N ILE A 12 11.54 -15.92 3.18
CA ILE A 12 11.29 -16.59 1.90
C ILE A 12 9.95 -16.11 1.35
N PRO A 13 9.90 -15.44 0.19
CA PRO A 13 8.65 -14.97 -0.38
C PRO A 13 7.73 -16.17 -0.66
N PRO A 14 6.44 -16.10 -0.28
CA PRO A 14 5.48 -17.13 -0.62
C PRO A 14 5.24 -17.13 -2.13
N LEU A 15 4.82 -18.28 -2.66
CA LEU A 15 4.47 -18.40 -4.08
C LEU A 15 3.02 -17.95 -4.32
N ASP A 16 2.77 -17.38 -5.50
CA ASP A 16 1.42 -17.17 -6.02
C ASP A 16 0.84 -18.48 -6.59
N ALA A 17 -0.43 -18.45 -7.03
CA ALA A 17 -1.11 -19.61 -7.61
C ALA A 17 -0.46 -20.11 -8.93
N LYS A 18 0.46 -19.35 -9.51
CA LYS A 18 1.20 -19.67 -10.74
C LYS A 18 2.64 -20.14 -10.46
N GLY A 19 3.04 -20.22 -9.18
CA GLY A 19 4.38 -20.63 -8.78
C GLY A 19 5.43 -19.51 -8.85
N ASN A 20 5.04 -18.24 -8.96
CA ASN A 20 5.98 -17.11 -8.90
C ASN A 20 6.12 -16.60 -7.47
N PHE A 21 7.31 -16.12 -7.10
CA PHE A 21 7.51 -15.45 -5.81
C PHE A 21 6.70 -14.16 -5.72
N LYS A 22 5.90 -14.02 -4.67
CA LYS A 22 5.23 -12.77 -4.31
C LYS A 22 6.27 -11.74 -3.87
N ARG A 23 5.96 -10.46 -4.08
CA ARG A 23 6.77 -9.32 -3.66
C ARG A 23 6.31 -8.85 -2.29
N LYS A 24 7.24 -8.37 -1.48
CA LYS A 24 6.93 -7.92 -0.11
C LYS A 24 6.09 -6.65 -0.19
N PHE A 25 4.95 -6.64 0.47
CA PHE A 25 4.03 -5.50 0.50
C PHE A 25 3.86 -5.02 1.94
N GLU A 26 4.34 -3.82 2.25
CA GLU A 26 4.31 -3.31 3.62
C GLU A 26 3.60 -1.96 3.68
N VAL A 27 2.70 -1.80 4.65
CA VAL A 27 2.13 -0.49 4.99
C VAL A 27 2.78 -0.02 6.28
N LYS A 28 3.56 1.06 6.20
CA LYS A 28 4.28 1.62 7.36
C LYS A 28 3.78 3.02 7.66
N MET A 29 3.62 3.33 8.94
CA MET A 29 3.51 4.72 9.39
C MET A 29 4.91 5.31 9.47
N ARG A 30 5.13 6.49 8.87
CA ARG A 30 6.40 7.20 8.94
C ARG A 30 6.17 8.67 9.26
N PRO A 31 7.11 9.32 9.96
CA PRO A 31 7.08 10.77 10.12
C PRO A 31 7.13 11.47 8.76
N LEU A 32 6.38 12.55 8.62
CA LEU A 32 6.46 13.44 7.45
C LEU A 32 7.70 14.34 7.50
N GLY A 33 8.24 14.59 8.69
CA GLY A 33 9.43 15.41 8.92
C GLY A 33 10.20 15.02 10.18
N PRO A 34 11.25 15.77 10.54
CA PRO A 34 12.12 15.48 11.66
C PRO A 34 11.42 15.57 13.02
N ASN A 35 10.27 16.25 13.10
CA ASN A 35 9.48 16.36 14.32
C ASN A 35 8.06 15.78 14.11
N PRO A 36 7.87 14.45 14.27
CA PRO A 36 6.59 13.78 13.98
C PRO A 36 5.40 14.33 14.76
N GLN A 37 5.63 14.97 15.93
CA GLN A 37 4.58 15.58 16.74
C GLN A 37 4.00 16.85 16.11
N GLN A 38 4.80 17.57 15.31
CA GLN A 38 4.37 18.77 14.57
C GLN A 38 4.07 18.44 13.10
N ASP A 39 4.95 17.67 12.46
CA ASP A 39 4.89 17.38 11.02
C ASP A 39 3.83 16.32 10.69
N GLY A 40 3.40 15.55 11.69
CA GLY A 40 2.47 14.44 11.55
C GLY A 40 3.14 13.16 11.03
N VAL A 41 2.31 12.13 10.93
CA VAL A 41 2.69 10.81 10.43
C VAL A 41 1.87 10.49 9.18
N GLU A 42 2.53 9.97 8.14
CA GLU A 42 1.87 9.45 6.94
C GLU A 42 1.86 7.92 6.95
N LYS A 43 0.82 7.32 6.38
CA LYS A 43 0.84 5.90 5.98
C LYS A 43 1.42 5.81 4.58
N ALA A 44 2.50 5.07 4.42
CA ALA A 44 3.16 4.83 3.15
C ALA A 44 3.19 3.34 2.82
N VAL A 45 3.03 3.03 1.54
CA VAL A 45 3.11 1.67 1.01
C VAL A 45 4.53 1.43 0.50
N PHE A 46 5.07 0.25 0.76
CA PHE A 46 6.37 -0.20 0.30
C PHE A 46 6.25 -1.52 -0.43
N ILE A 47 6.93 -1.63 -1.57
CA ILE A 47 7.03 -2.87 -2.36
C ILE A 47 8.50 -3.23 -2.46
N ASP A 48 8.88 -4.40 -1.90
CA ASP A 48 10.28 -4.83 -1.72
C ASP A 48 11.18 -3.74 -1.10
N GLY A 49 10.69 -3.09 -0.06
CA GLY A 49 11.41 -2.03 0.65
C GLY A 49 11.47 -0.68 -0.09
N LYS A 50 10.95 -0.57 -1.31
CA LYS A 50 10.86 0.70 -2.05
C LYS A 50 9.52 1.39 -1.77
N LYS A 51 9.55 2.65 -1.33
CA LYS A 51 8.34 3.46 -1.12
C LYS A 51 7.62 3.62 -2.46
N LEU A 52 6.33 3.29 -2.50
CA LEU A 52 5.47 3.57 -3.63
C LEU A 52 5.29 5.09 -3.74
N ASP A 53 5.60 5.66 -4.90
CA ASP A 53 5.35 7.08 -5.18
C ASP A 53 3.87 7.30 -5.52
N PHE A 54 3.03 7.14 -4.51
CA PHE A 54 1.60 7.41 -4.59
C PHE A 54 1.24 8.45 -3.53
N LYS A 55 0.55 9.51 -3.97
CA LYS A 55 0.10 10.60 -3.12
C LYS A 55 -1.39 10.81 -3.36
N ILE A 56 -2.12 10.99 -2.28
CA ILE A 56 -3.53 11.37 -2.33
C ILE A 56 -3.61 12.89 -2.21
N ASP A 57 -4.35 13.52 -3.12
CA ASP A 57 -4.70 14.93 -2.97
C ASP A 57 -5.78 15.07 -1.88
N VAL A 58 -5.32 15.41 -0.67
CA VAL A 58 -6.18 15.53 0.51
C VAL A 58 -7.16 16.70 0.36
N LEU A 59 -6.76 17.79 -0.31
CA LEU A 59 -7.65 18.95 -0.52
C LEU A 59 -8.83 18.55 -1.38
N ARG A 60 -8.56 17.86 -2.49
CA ARG A 60 -9.59 17.35 -3.39
C ARG A 60 -10.54 16.36 -2.70
N PHE A 61 -10.02 15.50 -1.82
CA PHE A 61 -10.84 14.61 -1.00
C PHE A 61 -11.74 15.37 0.00
N LEU A 62 -11.21 16.39 0.66
CA LEU A 62 -11.96 17.23 1.60
C LEU A 62 -13.06 18.03 0.88
N GLU A 63 -12.77 18.58 -0.30
CA GLU A 63 -13.77 19.25 -1.14
C GLU A 63 -14.90 18.28 -1.55
N ALA A 64 -14.55 17.06 -1.97
CA ALA A 64 -15.54 16.04 -2.31
C ALA A 64 -16.43 15.70 -1.11
N LYS A 65 -15.85 15.61 0.09
CA LYS A 65 -16.61 15.40 1.34
C LYS A 65 -17.60 16.53 1.62
N GLN A 66 -17.22 17.79 1.36
CA GLN A 66 -18.10 18.95 1.54
C GLN A 66 -19.24 19.00 0.51
N LYS A 67 -19.01 18.53 -0.72
CA LYS A 67 -20.01 18.48 -1.80
C LYS A 67 -21.07 17.39 -1.63
N GLY A 68 -20.83 16.42 -0.74
CA GLY A 68 -21.79 15.38 -0.38
C GLY A 68 -21.32 13.96 -0.71
N ILE A 69 -22.10 12.98 -0.25
CA ILE A 69 -21.71 11.56 -0.25
C ILE A 69 -21.42 11.00 -1.65
N ASN A 70 -22.18 11.42 -2.67
CA ASN A 70 -22.01 10.93 -4.03
C ASN A 70 -20.65 11.35 -4.60
N PHE A 71 -20.28 12.63 -4.44
CA PHE A 71 -18.97 13.15 -4.87
C PHE A 71 -17.82 12.48 -4.10
N LEU A 72 -18.02 12.24 -2.80
CA LEU A 72 -17.03 11.51 -1.99
C LEU A 72 -16.80 10.09 -2.50
N ILE A 73 -17.86 9.36 -2.85
CA ILE A 73 -17.75 8.00 -3.41
C ILE A 73 -17.03 8.02 -4.77
N GLU A 74 -17.33 8.98 -5.63
CA GLU A 74 -16.67 9.12 -6.93
C GLU A 74 -15.17 9.41 -6.77
N GLU A 75 -14.81 10.31 -5.86
CA GLU A 75 -13.41 10.64 -5.58
C GLU A 75 -12.68 9.46 -4.94
N GLN A 76 -13.32 8.72 -4.02
CA GLN A 76 -12.76 7.48 -3.48
C GLN A 76 -12.48 6.44 -4.57
N ARG A 77 -13.44 6.21 -5.48
CA ARG A 77 -13.25 5.30 -6.62
C ARG A 77 -12.12 5.76 -7.54
N LYS A 78 -11.93 7.06 -7.69
CA LYS A 78 -10.83 7.62 -8.48
C LYS A 78 -9.49 7.34 -7.81
N ILE A 79 -9.35 7.66 -6.53
CA ILE A 79 -8.16 7.38 -5.71
C ILE A 79 -7.83 5.89 -5.75
N GLU A 80 -8.83 5.01 -5.60
CA GLU A 80 -8.64 3.56 -5.63
C GLU A 80 -8.09 3.10 -6.99
N ARG A 81 -8.65 3.59 -8.11
CA ARG A 81 -8.15 3.26 -9.46
C ARG A 81 -6.70 3.72 -9.67
N GLU A 82 -6.38 4.94 -9.25
CA GLU A 82 -5.03 5.49 -9.35
C GLU A 82 -4.04 4.69 -8.50
N PHE A 83 -4.45 4.29 -7.29
CA PHE A 83 -3.64 3.45 -6.41
C PHE A 83 -3.37 2.06 -7.02
N ILE A 84 -4.39 1.38 -7.52
CA ILE A 84 -4.26 0.08 -8.20
C ILE A 84 -3.32 0.20 -9.41
N LYS A 85 -3.43 1.30 -10.16
CA LYS A 85 -2.54 1.57 -11.30
C LYS A 85 -1.09 1.71 -10.83
N SER A 86 -0.81 2.52 -9.81
CA SER A 86 0.54 2.69 -9.27
C SER A 86 1.15 1.39 -8.75
N VAL A 87 0.36 0.58 -8.03
CA VAL A 87 0.82 -0.74 -7.56
C VAL A 87 1.08 -1.68 -8.73
N SER A 88 0.21 -1.69 -9.75
CA SER A 88 0.39 -2.51 -10.95
C SER A 88 1.67 -2.14 -11.71
N GLU A 89 1.94 -0.85 -11.87
CA GLU A 89 3.16 -0.34 -12.50
C GLU A 89 4.41 -0.73 -11.71
N ALA A 90 4.38 -0.60 -10.38
CA ALA A 90 5.49 -0.98 -9.51
C ALA A 90 5.80 -2.49 -9.54
N LEU A 91 4.79 -3.33 -9.77
CA LEU A 91 4.92 -4.78 -9.86
C LEU A 91 5.19 -5.28 -11.29
N GLY A 92 5.00 -4.45 -12.32
CA GLY A 92 5.08 -4.86 -13.72
C GLY A 92 3.96 -5.83 -14.15
N ARG A 93 2.87 -5.92 -13.38
CA ARG A 93 1.71 -6.77 -13.67
C ARG A 93 0.43 -6.09 -13.22
N LYS A 94 -0.70 -6.46 -13.82
CA LYS A 94 -2.01 -6.00 -13.32
C LYS A 94 -2.30 -6.66 -11.97
N VAL A 95 -2.78 -5.85 -11.01
CA VAL A 95 -3.33 -6.32 -9.73
C VAL A 95 -4.80 -5.91 -9.59
N THR A 96 -5.57 -6.68 -8.81
CA THR A 96 -6.93 -6.32 -8.43
C THR A 96 -7.01 -5.72 -7.02
N THR A 97 -8.14 -5.06 -6.71
CA THR A 97 -8.43 -4.57 -5.37
C THR A 97 -8.35 -5.69 -4.32
N GLU A 98 -8.85 -6.89 -4.62
CA GLU A 98 -8.83 -8.04 -3.71
C GLU A 98 -7.40 -8.52 -3.42
N GLU A 99 -6.51 -8.50 -4.41
CA GLU A 99 -5.09 -8.82 -4.22
C GLU A 99 -4.44 -7.81 -3.28
N ILE A 100 -4.68 -6.51 -3.47
CA ILE A 100 -4.14 -5.46 -2.61
C ILE A 100 -4.68 -5.56 -1.18
N LYS A 101 -5.98 -5.82 -1.01
CA LYS A 101 -6.60 -6.02 0.30
C LYS A 101 -5.98 -7.20 1.04
N ARG A 102 -5.78 -8.33 0.35
CA ARG A 102 -5.08 -9.49 0.91
C ARG A 102 -3.63 -9.16 1.24
N ALA A 103 -2.91 -8.50 0.35
CA ALA A 103 -1.53 -8.11 0.55
C ALA A 103 -1.33 -7.18 1.75
N THR A 104 -2.29 -6.31 2.04
CA THR A 104 -2.23 -5.43 3.21
C THR A 104 -2.30 -6.22 4.53
N LEU A 105 -2.94 -7.39 4.52
CA LEU A 105 -3.06 -8.28 5.68
C LEU A 105 -1.93 -9.32 5.74
N GLU A 106 -1.57 -9.89 4.60
CA GLU A 106 -0.59 -10.97 4.47
C GLU A 106 0.86 -10.45 4.43
N GLY A 107 1.07 -9.20 4.01
CA GLY A 107 2.40 -8.62 3.81
C GLY A 107 3.04 -8.97 2.46
N TRP A 108 2.30 -9.56 1.52
CA TRP A 108 2.82 -10.07 0.24
C TRP A 108 1.84 -9.85 -0.90
N ILE A 109 2.34 -9.41 -2.06
CA ILE A 109 1.55 -9.15 -3.28
C ILE A 109 2.15 -9.74 -4.55
#